data_AF-A0AAX3J2K2-F1
#
_entry.id   AF-A0AAX3J2K2-F1
#
_cell.length_a   1.000
_cell.length_b   1.000
_cell.length_c   1.000
_cell.angle_alpha   90.00
_cell.angle_beta   90.00
_cell.angle_gamma   90.00
#
_symmetry.space_group_name_H-M   'P 1'
#
loop_
_entity.id
_entity.type
_entity.pdbx_description
1 polymer ?
#
loop_
_entity_poly.entity_id
_entity_poly.type
_entity_poly.pdbx_seq_one_letter_code
_entity_poly.pdbx_strand_id
1 'polypeptide(L)'
;MALLMYVDRFGYQHLLAFAVGLELVLGGLRLEKSYIFKESPLKYLRDAPYNLLDEICGAYRPQEVMAFLRSEIERSKGYGNAVSIVLSKGVQGRYLNALLDYFNLDGIPEGDSWVLKGWLGMEK
;
A
#
# COMPACT_ATOMS: atom_id res chain seq x y z
N MET A 1 4.72 13.80 -1.87
CA MET A 1 5.85 14.03 -0.95
C MET A 1 6.71 12.79 -0.78
N ALA A 2 6.20 11.66 -0.29
CA ALA A 2 6.99 10.42 -0.12
C ALA A 2 7.73 9.97 -1.40
N LEU A 3 7.08 9.99 -2.57
CA LEU A 3 7.73 9.68 -3.86
C LEU A 3 8.90 10.61 -4.19
N LEU A 4 8.76 11.91 -3.92
CA LEU A 4 9.82 12.89 -4.16
C LEU A 4 11.02 12.64 -3.22
N MET A 5 10.76 12.39 -1.93
CA MET A 5 11.82 12.09 -0.96
C MET A 5 12.54 10.78 -1.28
N TYR A 6 11.78 9.77 -1.75
CA TYR A 6 12.37 8.51 -2.18
C TYR A 6 13.32 8.72 -3.36
N VAL A 7 12.88 9.48 -4.37
CA VAL A 7 13.72 9.79 -5.55
C VAL A 7 14.92 10.66 -5.19
N ASP A 8 14.77 11.63 -4.28
CA ASP A 8 15.87 12.45 -3.80
C ASP A 8 16.98 11.61 -3.16
N ARG A 9 16.59 10.58 -2.37
CA ARG A 9 17.56 9.75 -1.65
C ARG A 9 18.13 8.58 -2.45
N PHE A 10 17.29 7.90 -3.21
CA PHE A 10 17.64 6.63 -3.87
C PHE A 10 17.60 6.70 -5.40
N GLY A 11 17.26 7.86 -5.97
CA GLY A 11 17.03 8.01 -7.40
C GLY A 11 15.87 7.14 -7.87
N TYR A 12 16.08 6.43 -8.97
CA TYR A 12 15.07 5.55 -9.57
C TYR A 12 15.19 4.08 -9.15
N GLN A 13 16.12 3.76 -8.24
CA GLN A 13 16.31 2.39 -7.75
C GLN A 13 15.02 1.90 -7.12
N HIS A 14 14.46 0.78 -7.60
CA HIS A 14 13.21 0.20 -7.11
C HIS A 14 12.00 1.16 -7.06
N LEU A 15 12.00 2.25 -7.83
CA LEU A 15 10.95 3.28 -7.76
C LEU A 15 9.54 2.72 -8.03
N LEU A 16 9.41 1.80 -8.99
CA LEU A 16 8.13 1.17 -9.28
C LEU A 16 7.63 0.35 -8.08
N ALA A 17 8.50 -0.49 -7.51
CA ALA A 17 8.17 -1.29 -6.33
C ALA A 17 7.79 -0.38 -5.14
N PHE A 18 8.52 0.71 -4.93
CA PHE A 18 8.17 1.73 -3.93
C PHE A 18 6.78 2.33 -4.18
N ALA A 19 6.52 2.79 -5.41
CA ALA A 19 5.27 3.47 -5.77
C ALA A 19 4.07 2.53 -5.60
N VAL A 20 4.19 1.28 -6.04
CA VAL A 20 3.15 0.25 -5.87
C VAL A 20 2.97 -0.07 -4.39
N GLY A 21 4.05 -0.29 -3.64
CA GLY A 21 3.97 -0.57 -2.20
C GLY A 21 3.30 0.55 -1.42
N LEU A 22 3.61 1.81 -1.76
CA LEU A 22 2.95 2.98 -1.19
C LEU A 22 1.45 3.01 -1.51
N GLU A 23 1.05 2.76 -2.77
CA GLU A 23 -0.38 2.69 -3.12
C GLU A 23 -1.08 1.56 -2.38
N LEU A 24 -0.41 0.41 -2.19
CA LEU A 24 -0.98 -0.70 -1.42
C LEU A 24 -1.20 -0.34 0.04
N VAL A 25 -0.29 0.40 0.69
CA VAL A 25 -0.51 0.88 2.06
C VAL A 25 -1.72 1.82 2.11
N LEU A 26 -1.79 2.81 1.22
CA LEU A 26 -2.92 3.75 1.15
C LEU A 26 -4.25 3.04 0.81
N GLY A 27 -4.16 2.02 -0.03
CA GLY A 27 -5.24 1.14 -0.40
C GLY A 27 -5.80 0.33 0.76
N GLY A 28 -4.94 -0.21 1.61
CA GLY A 28 -5.34 -0.90 2.84
C GLY A 28 -6.19 0.00 3.73
N LEU A 29 -5.76 1.26 3.95
CA LEU A 29 -6.53 2.26 4.68
C LEU A 29 -7.88 2.56 4.02
N ARG A 30 -7.90 2.64 2.68
CA ARG A 30 -9.11 2.86 1.88
C ARG A 30 -10.10 1.69 2.01
N LEU A 31 -9.61 0.46 2.16
CA LEU A 31 -10.43 -0.72 2.38
C LEU A 31 -10.98 -0.80 3.81
N GLU A 32 -10.30 -0.25 4.81
CA GLU A 32 -10.77 -0.26 6.21
C GLU A 32 -11.92 0.70 6.48
N LYS A 33 -12.00 1.83 5.75
CA LYS A 33 -12.97 2.89 6.05
C LYS A 33 -13.87 3.19 4.87
N SER A 34 -15.18 3.13 5.13
CA SER A 34 -16.23 3.47 4.16
C SER A 34 -16.21 4.95 3.73
N TYR A 35 -15.58 5.82 4.51
CA TYR A 35 -15.36 7.25 4.20
C TYR A 35 -13.87 7.61 4.26
N ILE A 36 -13.28 7.88 3.09
CA ILE A 36 -11.86 8.26 2.92
C ILE A 36 -11.50 9.50 3.75
N PHE A 37 -12.43 10.45 3.93
CA PHE A 37 -12.17 11.70 4.66
C PHE A 37 -11.67 11.50 6.09
N LYS A 38 -11.99 10.38 6.74
CA LYS A 38 -11.52 10.11 8.12
C LYS A 38 -10.02 9.81 8.17
N GLU A 39 -9.43 9.28 7.09
CA GLU A 39 -8.02 8.93 6.93
C GLU A 39 -7.50 9.54 5.62
N SER A 40 -7.09 10.81 5.64
CA SER A 40 -6.39 11.36 4.48
C SER A 40 -4.98 10.77 4.41
N PRO A 41 -4.37 10.61 3.22
CA PRO A 41 -2.96 10.27 3.08
C PRO A 41 -2.04 11.19 3.90
N LEU A 42 -2.47 12.43 4.15
CA LEU A 42 -1.81 13.37 5.05
C LEU A 42 -1.78 12.91 6.50
N LYS A 43 -2.86 12.32 7.03
CA LYS A 43 -2.87 11.73 8.38
C LYS A 43 -1.94 10.53 8.47
N TYR A 44 -1.94 9.67 7.45
CA TYR A 44 -1.01 8.55 7.38
C TYR A 44 0.46 9.02 7.43
N LEU A 45 0.81 10.01 6.61
CA LEU A 45 2.17 10.54 6.54
C LEU A 45 2.59 11.39 7.74
N ARG A 46 1.67 11.82 8.61
CA ARG A 46 1.96 12.75 9.71
C ARG A 46 1.76 12.13 11.09
N ASP A 47 0.68 11.37 11.25
CA ASP A 47 0.16 10.93 12.54
C ASP A 47 0.42 9.43 12.79
N ALA A 48 0.99 8.69 11.82
CA ALA A 48 1.34 7.29 12.01
C ALA A 48 2.46 7.15 13.06
N PRO A 49 2.37 6.18 13.99
CA PRO A 49 3.37 5.97 15.03
C PRO A 49 4.75 5.59 14.46
N TYR A 50 4.79 5.08 13.23
CA TYR A 50 6.00 4.92 12.44
C TYR A 50 5.81 5.67 11.12
N ASN A 51 6.55 6.76 10.93
CA ASN A 51 6.34 7.66 9.80
C ASN A 51 7.17 7.21 8.58
N LEU A 52 6.51 6.97 7.45
CA LEU A 52 7.16 6.65 6.19
C LEU A 52 8.21 7.69 5.79
N LEU A 53 7.99 8.98 6.06
CA LEU A 53 8.93 10.03 5.70
C LEU A 53 10.23 9.94 6.53
N ASP A 54 10.11 9.57 7.81
CA ASP A 54 11.26 9.33 8.68
C ASP A 54 12.01 8.08 8.25
N GLU A 55 11.29 7.02 7.87
CA GLU A 55 11.89 5.80 7.34
C GLU A 55 12.69 6.08 6.05
N ILE A 56 12.11 6.83 5.10
CA ILE A 56 12.83 7.22 3.88
C ILE A 56 14.06 8.06 4.24
N CYS A 57 13.95 9.00 5.19
CA CYS A 57 15.06 9.85 5.61
C CYS A 57 16.18 9.09 6.35
N GLY A 58 15.82 8.05 7.11
CA GLY A 58 16.75 7.25 7.91
C GLY A 58 17.39 6.09 7.14
N ALA A 59 16.70 5.53 6.16
CA ALA A 59 17.10 4.29 5.48
C ALA A 59 18.45 4.41 4.77
N TYR A 60 19.35 3.45 4.98
CA TYR A 60 20.62 3.39 4.24
C TYR A 60 20.42 2.77 2.85
N ARG A 61 19.48 1.82 2.73
CA ARG A 61 19.15 1.15 1.47
C ARG A 61 17.66 1.19 1.15
N PRO A 62 17.27 1.15 -0.13
CA PRO A 62 15.88 1.04 -0.56
C PRO A 62 15.10 -0.11 0.11
N GLN A 63 15.79 -1.22 0.42
CA GLN A 63 15.17 -2.41 1.01
C GLN A 63 14.65 -2.18 2.43
N GLU A 64 15.20 -1.23 3.17
CA GLU A 64 14.68 -0.85 4.50
C GLU A 64 13.29 -0.22 4.36
N VAL A 65 13.12 0.68 3.38
CA VAL A 65 11.82 1.27 3.04
C VAL A 65 10.84 0.21 2.53
N MET A 66 11.30 -0.77 1.73
CA MET A 66 10.43 -1.87 1.29
C MET A 66 9.98 -2.74 2.47
N ALA A 67 10.89 -3.08 3.39
CA ALA A 67 10.56 -3.84 4.59
C ALA A 67 9.52 -3.10 5.45
N PHE A 68 9.64 -1.78 5.57
CA PHE A 68 8.65 -0.95 6.24
C PHE A 68 7.27 -1.04 5.56
N LEU A 69 7.19 -0.77 4.25
CA LEU A 69 5.94 -0.83 3.48
C LEU A 69 5.30 -2.23 3.55
N ARG A 70 6.12 -3.29 3.47
CA ARG A 70 5.68 -4.67 3.64
C ARG A 70 4.97 -4.87 4.97
N SER A 71 5.59 -4.41 6.05
CA SER A 71 5.07 -4.57 7.40
C SER A 71 3.74 -3.83 7.60
N GLU A 72 3.56 -2.69 6.92
CA GLU A 72 2.32 -1.92 6.94
C GLU A 72 1.19 -2.64 6.18
N ILE A 73 1.51 -3.24 5.02
CA ILE A 73 0.56 -4.04 4.25
C ILE A 73 0.17 -5.30 5.04
N GLU A 74 1.13 -5.99 5.66
CA GLU A 74 0.89 -7.17 6.51
C GLU A 74 -0.04 -6.87 7.70
N ARG A 75 0.04 -5.66 8.26
CA ARG A 75 -0.80 -5.22 9.38
C ARG A 75 -2.19 -4.72 8.95
N SER A 76 -2.42 -4.50 7.66
CA SER A 76 -3.68 -3.90 7.20
C SER A 76 -4.85 -4.85 7.37
N LYS A 77 -5.85 -4.40 8.15
CA LYS A 77 -7.12 -5.12 8.30
C LYS A 77 -8.01 -4.98 7.06
N GLY A 78 -7.74 -3.99 6.22
CA GLY A 78 -8.49 -3.74 4.99
C GLY A 78 -8.38 -4.89 4.01
N TYR A 79 -7.18 -5.44 3.84
CA TYR A 79 -6.94 -6.59 2.96
C TYR A 79 -7.52 -7.88 3.53
N GLY A 80 -7.38 -8.13 4.83
CA GLY A 80 -7.98 -9.32 5.46
C GLY A 80 -9.51 -9.34 5.43
N ASN A 81 -10.16 -8.16 5.44
CA ASN A 81 -11.61 -8.06 5.33
C ASN A 81 -12.13 -7.86 3.90
N ALA A 82 -11.26 -7.88 2.89
CA ALA A 82 -11.61 -7.52 1.51
C ALA A 82 -12.73 -8.40 0.92
N VAL A 83 -12.80 -9.68 1.31
CA VAL A 83 -13.83 -10.63 0.85
C VAL A 83 -15.26 -10.17 1.20
N SER A 84 -15.43 -9.37 2.26
CA SER A 84 -16.73 -8.83 2.68
C SER A 84 -17.18 -7.61 1.87
N ILE A 85 -16.33 -7.07 0.99
CA ILE A 85 -16.56 -5.83 0.26
C ILE A 85 -17.26 -6.15 -1.07
N VAL A 86 -18.38 -5.47 -1.32
CA VAL A 86 -19.10 -5.58 -2.59
C VAL A 86 -18.32 -4.83 -3.68
N LEU A 87 -17.90 -5.56 -4.73
CA LEU A 87 -17.18 -4.98 -5.86
C LEU A 87 -17.96 -3.84 -6.53
N SER A 88 -17.22 -2.86 -7.04
CA SER A 88 -17.74 -1.66 -7.70
C SER A 88 -18.68 -0.77 -6.85
N LYS A 89 -18.92 -1.12 -5.57
CA LYS A 89 -19.77 -0.34 -4.66
C LYS A 89 -18.92 0.57 -3.77
N GLY A 90 -19.24 1.86 -3.82
CA GLY A 90 -18.56 2.87 -3.02
C GLY A 90 -17.06 2.97 -3.36
N VAL A 91 -16.29 3.56 -2.46
CA VAL A 91 -14.84 3.72 -2.67
C VAL A 91 -14.12 2.38 -2.54
N GLN A 92 -14.46 1.60 -1.51
CA GLN A 92 -13.84 0.32 -1.21
C GLN A 92 -13.96 -0.65 -2.39
N GLY A 93 -15.18 -0.85 -2.90
CA GLY A 93 -15.42 -1.76 -4.03
C GLY A 93 -14.80 -1.29 -5.34
N ARG A 94 -14.72 0.02 -5.60
CA ARG A 94 -14.04 0.56 -6.80
C ARG A 94 -12.53 0.38 -6.73
N TYR A 95 -11.93 0.66 -5.57
CA TYR A 95 -10.50 0.42 -5.38
C TYR A 95 -10.17 -1.07 -5.50
N LEU A 96 -10.97 -1.93 -4.87
CA LEU A 96 -10.77 -3.37 -4.94
C LEU A 96 -10.88 -3.89 -6.38
N ASN A 97 -11.83 -3.39 -7.18
CA ASN A 97 -11.93 -3.75 -8.60
C ASN A 97 -10.66 -3.36 -9.36
N ALA A 98 -10.22 -2.10 -9.23
CA ALA A 98 -9.00 -1.62 -9.90
C ALA A 98 -7.75 -2.41 -9.47
N LEU A 99 -7.69 -2.85 -8.21
CA LEU A 99 -6.59 -3.64 -7.69
C LEU A 99 -6.55 -5.07 -8.26
N LEU A 100 -7.73 -5.71 -8.38
CA LEU A 100 -7.86 -7.01 -9.03
C LEU A 100 -7.49 -6.91 -10.51
N ASP A 101 -7.96 -5.88 -11.20
CA ASP A 101 -7.61 -5.60 -12.60
C ASP A 101 -6.09 -5.40 -12.77
N TYR A 102 -5.47 -4.63 -11.86
CA TYR A 102 -4.03 -4.35 -11.87
C TYR A 102 -3.17 -5.62 -11.71
N PHE A 103 -3.58 -6.54 -10.82
CA PHE A 103 -2.90 -7.81 -10.63
C PHE A 103 -3.39 -8.93 -11.56
N ASN A 104 -4.32 -8.63 -12.48
CA ASN A 104 -4.95 -9.58 -13.40
C ASN A 104 -5.56 -10.80 -12.66
N LEU A 105 -6.39 -10.52 -11.66
CA LEU A 105 -7.04 -11.52 -10.81
C LEU A 105 -8.56 -11.53 -11.06
N ASP A 106 -9.12 -12.71 -11.28
CA ASP A 106 -10.57 -12.89 -11.50
C ASP A 106 -11.40 -12.79 -10.20
N GLY A 107 -10.73 -12.71 -9.06
CA GLY A 107 -11.36 -12.63 -7.75
C GLY A 107 -10.33 -12.45 -6.64
N ILE A 108 -10.82 -12.17 -5.43
CA ILE A 108 -9.97 -11.95 -4.26
C ILE A 108 -9.37 -13.31 -3.86
N PRO A 109 -8.04 -13.48 -3.92
CA PRO A 109 -7.41 -14.73 -3.52
C PRO A 109 -7.55 -14.98 -2.02
N GLU A 110 -7.48 -16.26 -1.61
CA GLU A 110 -7.55 -16.62 -0.19
C GLU A 110 -6.33 -16.12 0.61
N GLY A 111 -6.61 -15.66 1.83
CA GLY A 111 -5.63 -15.26 2.85
C GLY A 111 -5.19 -13.80 2.79
N ASP A 112 -4.83 -13.23 3.94
CA ASP A 112 -4.61 -11.79 4.13
C ASP A 112 -3.40 -11.21 3.38
N SER A 113 -2.52 -12.08 2.85
CA SER A 113 -1.26 -11.71 2.19
C SER A 113 -1.30 -11.71 0.67
N TRP A 114 -2.48 -11.86 0.04
CA TRP A 114 -2.60 -11.98 -1.41
C TRP A 114 -1.98 -10.80 -2.19
N VAL A 115 -2.15 -9.58 -1.68
CA VAL A 115 -1.53 -8.37 -2.26
C VAL A 115 0.00 -8.37 -2.16
N LEU A 116 0.55 -8.94 -1.09
CA LEU A 116 2.00 -9.04 -0.91
C LEU A 116 2.61 -9.99 -1.94
N LYS A 117 1.91 -11.08 -2.28
CA LYS A 117 2.38 -12.00 -3.33
C LYS A 117 2.51 -11.29 -4.68
N GLY A 118 1.52 -10.46 -5.02
CA GLY A 118 1.55 -9.64 -6.24
C GLY A 118 2.68 -8.61 -6.23
N TRP A 119 2.86 -7.94 -5.09
CA TRP A 119 3.88 -6.89 -4.94
C TRP A 119 5.32 -7.42 -4.90
N LEU A 120 5.60 -8.49 -4.15
CA LEU A 120 6.94 -9.10 -4.07
C LEU A 120 7.40 -9.68 -5.41
N GLY A 121 6.46 -10.00 -6.31
CA GLY A 121 6.78 -10.35 -7.70
C GLY A 121 7.45 -9.22 -8.49
N MET A 122 7.34 -7.97 -8.01
CA MET A 122 7.87 -6.76 -8.65
C MET A 122 9.21 -6.30 -8.06
N GLU A 123 9.69 -6.92 -6.98
CA GLU A 123 10.99 -6.59 -6.36
C GLU A 123 12.19 -7.22 -7.08
N LYS A 124 11.95 -8.02 -8.15
CA LYS A 124 12.98 -8.72 -8.93
C LYS A 124 13.67 -7.83 -9.95
#